data_AF-A0A973E3R4-F1
#
_entry.id   AF-A0A973E3R4-F1
#
_cell.length_a   1.000
_cell.length_b   1.000
_cell.length_c   1.000
_cell.angle_alpha   90.00
_cell.angle_beta   90.00
_cell.angle_gamma   90.00
#
_symmetry.space_group_name_H-M   'P 1'
#
loop_
_entity.id
_entity.type
_entity.pdbx_description
1 polymer ?
#
loop_
_entity_poly.entity_id
_entity_poly.type
_entity_poly.pdbx_seq_one_letter_code
_entity_poly.pdbx_strand_id
1 'polypeptide(L)'
;MENFINFTSSAYFASAGYVAELLLVLSAPVAAFALVFLCAALFGNVLWRAAPAFFLIDELIWFLYNPVRFLLKNQQVHRQNWQRIALQTFIIKPLYQLMIYIVTTPLRIINALYFDIFIYIWVMANKSLTQLFRPNHRLIRHSTGIAYLFWCILLCPLRLMWALGQNMPTIIDAVFMAAISIAFPTFSMLHGTSSDGATCTSKKASLRTPNVVGGNVAGGNAAGSNNITYFSRNIRAAKQQTTSFLNDQQEIIHPIILARVNFGFLRNFGAQPVAQATSLPSFAAEFWQEDIKSWGYYLIHSKPTKNADPNFYRSWRMRAIGLMQVKHKNQTNSHLTQLWGGQAHYCFNGKNVLMAAIAGAVIVGQLSLFVNLLPTPAIL
;
A
#
# COMPACT_ATOMS: atom_id res chain seq x y z
N MET A 1 -32.43 43.92 -33.04
CA MET A 1 -32.66 42.46 -32.96
C MET A 1 -31.42 41.68 -33.37
N GLU A 2 -30.76 42.00 -34.49
CA GLU A 2 -29.52 41.34 -34.93
C GLU A 2 -28.38 41.35 -33.90
N ASN A 3 -28.16 42.46 -33.20
CA ASN A 3 -27.12 42.53 -32.15
C ASN A 3 -27.38 41.61 -30.95
N PHE A 4 -28.64 41.24 -30.67
CA PHE A 4 -28.98 40.32 -29.59
C PHE A 4 -28.78 38.85 -30.01
N ILE A 5 -29.00 38.54 -31.30
CA ILE A 5 -28.77 37.22 -31.89
C ILE A 5 -27.27 36.91 -32.02
N ASN A 6 -26.45 37.92 -32.31
CA ASN A 6 -24.98 37.76 -32.36
C ASN A 6 -24.33 37.61 -30.97
N PHE A 7 -24.92 38.21 -29.92
CA PHE A 7 -24.45 38.04 -28.54
C PHE A 7 -24.80 36.65 -27.96
N THR A 8 -25.99 36.12 -28.23
CA THR A 8 -26.39 34.79 -27.73
C THR A 8 -25.66 33.66 -28.45
N SER A 9 -25.41 33.78 -29.76
CA SER A 9 -24.64 32.79 -30.52
C SER A 9 -23.17 32.71 -30.07
N SER A 10 -22.48 33.85 -29.92
CA SER A 10 -21.09 33.89 -29.43
C SER A 10 -20.92 33.35 -28.00
N ALA A 11 -21.86 33.61 -27.09
CA ALA A 11 -21.85 33.04 -25.73
C ALA A 11 -22.15 31.51 -25.72
N TYR A 12 -22.97 31.02 -26.65
CA TYR A 12 -23.24 29.58 -26.81
C TYR A 12 -22.04 28.81 -27.37
N PHE A 13 -21.31 29.39 -28.33
CA PHE A 13 -20.11 28.77 -28.88
C PHE A 13 -18.94 28.77 -27.90
N ALA A 14 -18.80 29.84 -27.10
CA ALA A 14 -17.83 29.86 -26.00
C ALA A 14 -18.13 28.75 -24.97
N SER A 15 -19.40 28.59 -24.58
CA SER A 15 -19.78 27.55 -23.60
C SER A 15 -19.65 26.13 -24.15
N ALA A 16 -19.93 25.88 -25.43
CA ALA A 16 -19.73 24.57 -26.06
C ALA A 16 -18.24 24.19 -26.15
N GLY A 17 -17.36 25.15 -26.44
CA GLY A 17 -15.90 24.93 -26.44
C GLY A 17 -15.38 24.58 -25.04
N TYR A 18 -15.78 25.33 -24.01
CA TYR A 18 -15.41 25.03 -22.63
C TYR A 18 -15.94 23.66 -22.16
N VAL A 19 -17.15 23.28 -22.56
CA VAL A 19 -17.72 21.95 -22.23
C VAL A 19 -16.92 20.85 -22.93
N ALA A 20 -16.53 21.02 -24.20
CA ALA A 20 -15.73 20.04 -24.92
C ALA A 20 -14.32 19.88 -24.33
N GLU A 21 -13.65 20.97 -23.99
CA GLU A 21 -12.35 20.95 -23.30
C GLU A 21 -12.45 20.31 -21.92
N LEU A 22 -13.49 20.67 -21.15
CA LEU A 22 -13.73 20.06 -19.84
C LEU A 22 -14.00 18.55 -19.97
N LEU A 23 -14.81 18.12 -20.94
CA LEU A 23 -15.06 16.71 -21.21
C LEU A 23 -13.77 15.99 -21.65
N LEU A 24 -12.93 16.61 -22.46
CA LEU A 24 -11.63 16.04 -22.86
C LEU A 24 -10.71 15.86 -21.65
N VAL A 25 -10.57 16.91 -20.84
CA VAL A 25 -9.75 16.91 -19.61
C VAL A 25 -10.26 15.90 -18.59
N LEU A 26 -11.58 15.69 -18.49
CA LEU A 26 -12.16 14.68 -17.60
C LEU A 26 -12.11 13.27 -18.19
N SER A 27 -12.17 13.12 -19.52
CA SER A 27 -12.15 11.83 -20.20
C SER A 27 -10.78 11.15 -20.13
N ALA A 28 -9.68 11.91 -20.19
CA ALA A 28 -8.34 11.34 -20.15
C ALA A 28 -8.02 10.60 -18.82
N PRO A 29 -8.30 11.16 -17.62
CA PRO A 29 -8.19 10.44 -16.36
C PRO A 29 -9.09 9.20 -16.29
N VAL A 30 -10.31 9.28 -16.81
CA VAL A 30 -11.25 8.14 -16.83
C VAL A 30 -10.76 7.03 -17.74
N ALA A 31 -10.24 7.37 -18.92
CA ALA A 31 -9.65 6.41 -19.86
C ALA A 31 -8.38 5.78 -19.29
N ALA A 32 -7.50 6.59 -18.69
CA ALA A 32 -6.31 6.10 -17.99
C ALA A 32 -6.68 5.17 -16.83
N PHE A 33 -7.73 5.51 -16.07
CA PHE A 33 -8.25 4.64 -15.02
C PHE A 33 -8.77 3.32 -15.58
N ALA A 34 -9.62 3.36 -16.61
CA ALA A 34 -10.15 2.16 -17.25
C ALA A 34 -9.01 1.28 -17.78
N LEU A 35 -7.97 1.88 -18.36
CA LEU A 35 -6.79 1.17 -18.84
C LEU A 35 -6.01 0.51 -17.70
N VAL A 36 -5.68 1.24 -16.62
CA VAL A 36 -4.96 0.67 -15.46
C VAL A 36 -5.78 -0.45 -14.81
N PHE A 37 -7.08 -0.24 -14.67
CA PHE A 37 -8.02 -1.23 -14.13
C PHE A 37 -8.08 -2.49 -15.01
N LEU A 38 -8.14 -2.33 -16.33
CA LEU A 38 -8.14 -3.43 -17.29
C LEU A 38 -6.80 -4.18 -17.30
N CYS A 39 -5.67 -3.46 -17.31
CA CYS A 39 -4.34 -4.05 -17.24
C CYS A 39 -4.16 -4.86 -15.95
N ALA A 40 -4.56 -4.29 -14.81
CA ALA A 40 -4.55 -4.97 -13.52
C ALA A 40 -5.42 -6.25 -13.55
N ALA A 41 -6.58 -6.19 -14.22
CA ALA A 41 -7.47 -7.34 -14.39
C ALA A 41 -6.86 -8.47 -15.22
N LEU A 42 -6.34 -8.14 -16.40
CA LEU A 42 -5.85 -9.11 -17.37
C LEU A 42 -4.53 -9.74 -16.95
N PHE A 43 -3.65 -8.94 -16.34
CA PHE A 43 -2.29 -9.34 -16.03
C PHE A 43 -2.05 -9.65 -14.55
N GLY A 44 -3.07 -9.65 -13.69
CA GLY A 44 -2.92 -9.85 -12.24
C GLY A 44 -2.06 -11.05 -11.82
N ASN A 45 -2.26 -12.21 -12.44
CA ASN A 45 -1.44 -13.40 -12.18
C ASN A 45 0.02 -13.22 -12.63
N VAL A 46 0.24 -12.55 -13.76
CA VAL A 46 1.57 -12.25 -14.30
C VAL A 46 2.27 -11.23 -13.42
N LEU A 47 1.57 -10.17 -13.02
CA LEU A 47 2.01 -9.18 -12.06
C LEU A 47 2.49 -9.90 -10.81
N TRP A 48 1.66 -10.71 -10.16
CA TRP A 48 2.07 -11.41 -8.95
C TRP A 48 3.28 -12.34 -9.11
N ARG A 49 3.41 -13.03 -10.25
CA ARG A 49 4.61 -13.84 -10.55
C ARG A 49 5.88 -13.01 -10.70
N ALA A 50 5.76 -11.74 -11.09
CA ALA A 50 6.88 -10.79 -11.15
C ALA A 50 7.26 -10.20 -9.79
N ALA A 51 6.43 -10.36 -8.75
CA ALA A 51 6.65 -9.77 -7.43
C ALA A 51 8.04 -10.05 -6.82
N PRO A 52 8.65 -11.24 -6.96
CA PRO A 52 10.01 -11.49 -6.47
C PRO A 52 11.06 -10.49 -6.97
N ALA A 53 10.96 -10.01 -8.22
CA ALA A 53 11.89 -9.02 -8.75
C ALA A 53 11.76 -7.67 -8.03
N PHE A 54 10.53 -7.24 -7.74
CA PHE A 54 10.28 -5.98 -7.03
C PHE A 54 10.59 -6.09 -5.53
N PHE A 55 10.42 -7.28 -4.93
CA PHE A 55 10.93 -7.56 -3.59
C PHE A 55 12.46 -7.47 -3.53
N LEU A 56 13.17 -7.91 -4.58
CA LEU A 56 14.63 -7.76 -4.68
C LEU A 56 15.04 -6.28 -4.76
N ILE A 57 14.33 -5.47 -5.55
CA ILE A 57 14.55 -4.02 -5.61
C ILE A 57 14.35 -3.40 -4.21
N ASP A 58 13.28 -3.76 -3.51
CA ASP A 58 13.02 -3.30 -2.14
C ASP A 58 14.17 -3.71 -1.20
N GLU A 59 14.70 -4.94 -1.32
CA GLU A 59 15.82 -5.43 -0.50
C GLU A 59 17.11 -4.66 -0.78
N LEU A 60 17.39 -4.39 -2.06
CA LEU A 60 18.53 -3.57 -2.48
C LEU A 60 18.45 -2.16 -1.90
N ILE A 61 17.31 -1.48 -2.08
CA ILE A 61 17.09 -0.13 -1.54
C ILE A 61 17.32 -0.14 -0.02
N TRP A 62 16.72 -1.11 0.69
CA TRP A 62 16.87 -1.20 2.14
C TRP A 62 18.32 -1.43 2.57
N PHE A 63 19.03 -2.35 1.90
CA PHE A 63 20.43 -2.62 2.16
C PHE A 63 21.28 -1.35 1.99
N LEU A 64 21.04 -0.58 0.92
CA LEU A 64 21.72 0.68 0.69
C LEU A 64 21.43 1.72 1.78
N TYR A 65 20.21 1.79 2.32
CA TYR A 65 19.91 2.72 3.43
C TYR A 65 20.63 2.37 4.74
N ASN A 66 20.97 1.09 4.95
CA ASN A 66 21.57 0.58 6.18
C ASN A 66 22.66 -0.48 5.89
N PRO A 67 23.77 -0.13 5.22
CA PRO A 67 24.75 -1.10 4.74
C PRO A 67 25.46 -1.82 5.89
N VAL A 68 25.69 -1.11 7.01
CA VAL A 68 26.37 -1.63 8.20
C VAL A 68 25.46 -2.43 9.15
N ARG A 69 24.19 -2.70 8.76
CA ARG A 69 23.22 -3.40 9.64
C ARG A 69 23.74 -4.72 10.20
N PHE A 70 24.55 -5.44 9.42
CA PHE A 70 25.11 -6.73 9.81
C PHE A 70 26.07 -6.63 11.00
N LEU A 71 26.71 -5.48 11.24
CA LEU A 71 27.59 -5.25 12.39
C LEU A 71 26.79 -5.12 13.71
N LEU A 72 25.49 -4.82 13.62
CA LEU A 72 24.61 -4.63 14.77
C LEU A 72 23.98 -5.95 15.26
N LYS A 73 24.24 -7.04 14.55
CA LYS A 73 23.79 -8.38 14.90
C LYS A 73 24.45 -8.85 16.21
N ASN A 74 23.67 -9.46 17.11
CA ASN A 74 24.14 -10.09 18.36
C ASN A 74 24.87 -9.16 19.37
N GLN A 75 24.76 -7.83 19.24
CA GLN A 75 25.46 -6.93 20.16
C GLN A 75 24.67 -6.67 21.46
N GLN A 76 25.34 -6.84 22.61
CA GLN A 76 24.81 -6.46 23.93
C GLN A 76 24.58 -4.93 24.03
N VAL A 77 23.55 -4.55 24.78
CA VAL A 77 22.97 -3.19 24.89
C VAL A 77 24.02 -2.09 25.18
N HIS A 78 25.07 -2.38 25.95
CA HIS A 78 26.02 -1.36 26.43
C HIS A 78 27.06 -0.91 25.40
N ARG A 79 27.53 -1.82 24.53
CA ARG A 79 28.54 -1.52 23.49
C ARG A 79 27.93 -0.74 22.31
N GLN A 80 26.60 -0.80 22.16
CA GLN A 80 25.86 -0.15 21.09
C GLN A 80 25.80 1.37 21.23
N ASN A 81 25.74 1.94 22.43
CA ASN A 81 25.45 3.39 22.59
C ASN A 81 26.54 4.29 21.98
N TRP A 82 27.83 3.98 22.14
CA TRP A 82 28.91 4.81 21.59
C TRP A 82 29.03 4.71 20.07
N GLN A 83 29.03 3.48 19.52
CA GLN A 83 29.06 3.27 18.06
C GLN A 83 27.80 3.84 17.39
N ARG A 84 26.65 3.79 18.07
CA ARG A 84 25.37 4.35 17.59
C ARG A 84 25.36 5.87 17.61
N ILE A 85 25.86 6.52 18.66
CA ILE A 85 26.01 7.98 18.71
C ILE A 85 27.04 8.42 17.66
N ALA A 86 28.17 7.72 17.54
CA ALA A 86 29.18 8.04 16.53
C ALA A 86 28.72 7.80 15.08
N LEU A 87 27.81 6.85 14.82
CA LEU A 87 27.24 6.68 13.47
C LEU A 87 26.05 7.59 13.19
N GLN A 88 25.28 7.98 14.22
CA GLN A 88 24.02 8.73 14.05
C GLN A 88 24.19 10.24 14.14
N THR A 89 25.17 10.74 14.89
CA THR A 89 25.34 12.16 15.17
C THR A 89 26.31 12.85 14.20
N PHE A 90 27.15 12.09 13.49
CA PHE A 90 28.03 12.67 12.48
C PHE A 90 27.27 12.98 11.19
N ILE A 91 27.50 14.18 10.64
CA ILE A 91 26.93 14.71 9.38
C ILE A 91 27.03 13.71 8.21
N ILE A 92 28.03 12.84 8.25
CA ILE A 92 28.27 11.77 7.27
C ILE A 92 27.01 10.89 7.06
N LYS A 93 26.29 10.51 8.13
CA LYS A 93 25.13 9.62 7.98
C LYS A 93 23.94 10.31 7.33
N PRO A 94 23.48 11.51 7.77
CA PRO A 94 22.44 12.24 7.07
C PRO A 94 22.78 12.51 5.60
N LEU A 95 24.02 12.90 5.29
CA LEU A 95 24.47 13.10 3.90
C LEU A 95 24.46 11.80 3.09
N TYR A 96 24.95 10.70 3.67
CA TYR A 96 24.88 9.38 3.05
C TYR A 96 23.44 8.97 2.77
N GLN A 97 22.54 9.11 3.74
CA GLN A 97 21.13 8.77 3.57
C GLN A 97 20.45 9.65 2.51
N LEU A 98 20.81 10.92 2.42
CA LEU A 98 20.34 11.82 1.36
C LEU A 98 20.86 11.39 -0.02
N MET A 99 22.15 11.02 -0.12
CA MET A 99 22.74 10.51 -1.37
C MET A 99 22.05 9.22 -1.81
N ILE A 100 21.91 8.23 -0.92
CA ILE A 100 21.19 6.99 -1.20
C ILE A 100 19.74 7.28 -1.56
N TYR A 101 19.10 8.23 -0.88
CA TYR A 101 17.75 8.66 -1.21
C TYR A 101 17.64 9.13 -2.66
N ILE A 102 18.52 10.04 -3.11
CA ILE A 102 18.54 10.55 -4.48
C ILE A 102 18.78 9.42 -5.48
N VAL A 103 19.80 8.59 -5.24
CA VAL A 103 20.19 7.49 -6.13
C VAL A 103 19.09 6.42 -6.25
N THR A 104 18.36 6.14 -5.17
CA THR A 104 17.31 5.12 -5.17
C THR A 104 15.94 5.63 -5.58
N THR A 105 15.74 6.94 -5.77
CA THR A 105 14.45 7.52 -6.19
C THR A 105 13.86 6.86 -7.45
N PRO A 106 14.61 6.61 -8.55
CA PRO A 106 14.05 5.93 -9.72
C PRO A 106 13.53 4.53 -9.38
N LEU A 107 14.28 3.76 -8.59
CA LEU A 107 13.86 2.43 -8.15
C LEU A 107 12.63 2.47 -7.23
N ARG A 108 12.51 3.53 -6.42
CA ARG A 108 11.34 3.76 -5.56
C ARG A 108 10.10 4.11 -6.37
N ILE A 109 10.23 4.88 -7.45
CA ILE A 109 9.13 5.14 -8.40
C ILE A 109 8.67 3.82 -9.02
N ILE A 110 9.60 2.98 -9.49
CA ILE A 110 9.28 1.67 -10.07
C ILE A 110 8.52 0.78 -9.06
N ASN A 111 9.03 0.66 -7.83
CA ASN A 111 8.38 -0.14 -6.79
C ASN A 111 7.03 0.44 -6.33
N ALA A 112 6.89 1.77 -6.28
CA ALA A 112 5.63 2.43 -5.96
C ALA A 112 4.58 2.17 -7.04
N LEU A 113 4.91 2.35 -8.32
CA LEU A 113 4.00 2.02 -9.42
C LEU A 113 3.60 0.54 -9.37
N TYR A 114 4.55 -0.35 -9.13
CA TYR A 114 4.27 -1.78 -9.09
C TYR A 114 3.40 -2.19 -7.89
N PHE A 115 3.85 -1.98 -6.66
CA PHE A 115 3.14 -2.46 -5.48
C PHE A 115 1.96 -1.55 -5.11
N ASP A 116 2.13 -0.23 -5.20
CA ASP A 116 1.13 0.71 -4.71
C ASP A 116 0.00 1.00 -5.70
N ILE A 117 0.28 0.93 -7.02
CA ILE A 117 -0.72 1.08 -8.08
C ILE A 117 -1.15 -0.29 -8.60
N PHE A 118 -0.30 -1.01 -9.34
CA PHE A 118 -0.74 -2.17 -10.11
C PHE A 118 -1.21 -3.34 -9.24
N ILE A 119 -0.39 -3.80 -8.29
CA ILE A 119 -0.76 -4.92 -7.41
C ILE A 119 -1.94 -4.54 -6.52
N TYR A 120 -1.92 -3.36 -5.90
CA TYR A 120 -3.00 -2.92 -5.02
C TYR A 120 -4.34 -2.82 -5.76
N ILE A 121 -4.37 -2.13 -6.91
CA ILE A 121 -5.59 -2.01 -7.72
C ILE A 121 -6.04 -3.38 -8.17
N TRP A 122 -5.15 -4.25 -8.66
CA TRP A 122 -5.53 -5.62 -9.03
C TRP A 122 -6.20 -6.36 -7.88
N VAL A 123 -5.57 -6.41 -6.71
CA VAL A 123 -6.09 -7.14 -5.54
C VAL A 123 -7.45 -6.61 -5.11
N MET A 124 -7.61 -5.28 -5.06
CA MET A 124 -8.83 -4.63 -4.61
C MET A 124 -9.96 -4.69 -5.65
N ALA A 125 -9.61 -4.57 -6.93
CA ALA A 125 -10.54 -4.62 -8.05
C ALA A 125 -10.97 -6.04 -8.41
N ASN A 126 -10.22 -7.08 -8.01
CA ASN A 126 -10.46 -8.47 -8.43
C ASN A 126 -11.91 -8.91 -8.21
N LYS A 127 -12.53 -8.47 -7.10
CA LYS A 127 -13.94 -8.75 -6.83
C LYS A 127 -14.88 -8.04 -7.80
N SER A 128 -14.69 -6.74 -8.03
CA SER A 128 -15.53 -5.95 -8.95
C SER A 128 -15.36 -6.45 -10.39
N LEU A 129 -14.15 -6.84 -10.78
CA LEU A 129 -13.83 -7.49 -12.04
C LEU A 129 -14.54 -8.83 -12.18
N THR A 130 -14.46 -9.66 -11.14
CA THR A 130 -15.19 -10.94 -11.11
C THR A 130 -16.69 -10.70 -11.24
N GLN A 131 -17.25 -9.67 -10.58
CA GLN A 131 -18.67 -9.32 -10.71
C GLN A 131 -19.05 -8.74 -12.07
N LEU A 132 -18.11 -8.07 -12.74
CA LEU A 132 -18.30 -7.53 -14.09
C LEU A 132 -18.39 -8.68 -15.12
N PHE A 133 -17.45 -9.62 -15.09
CA PHE A 133 -17.41 -10.75 -16.03
C PHE A 133 -18.30 -11.93 -15.64
N ARG A 134 -18.51 -12.15 -14.35
CA ARG A 134 -19.33 -13.23 -13.78
C ARG A 134 -20.27 -12.66 -12.71
N PRO A 135 -21.37 -11.99 -13.12
CA PRO A 135 -22.31 -11.39 -12.17
C PRO A 135 -22.92 -12.45 -11.26
N ASN A 136 -22.75 -12.25 -9.96
CA ASN A 136 -23.37 -13.06 -8.90
C ASN A 136 -24.36 -12.22 -8.08
N HIS A 137 -25.15 -11.39 -8.77
CA HIS A 137 -26.20 -10.58 -8.15
C HIS A 137 -27.49 -11.38 -8.02
N ARG A 138 -28.31 -11.12 -6.99
CA ARG A 138 -29.54 -11.86 -6.70
C ARG A 138 -30.49 -11.99 -7.90
N LEU A 139 -30.52 -10.99 -8.79
CA LEU A 139 -31.39 -10.96 -9.97
C LEU A 139 -30.91 -11.85 -11.14
N ILE A 140 -29.58 -12.06 -11.25
CA ILE A 140 -28.95 -12.75 -12.41
C ILE A 140 -28.42 -14.12 -12.01
N ARG A 141 -28.22 -14.37 -10.71
CA ARG A 141 -27.66 -15.63 -10.15
C ARG A 141 -28.35 -16.89 -10.65
N HIS A 142 -29.66 -16.83 -10.87
CA HIS A 142 -30.45 -17.99 -11.30
C HIS A 142 -30.77 -18.00 -12.80
N SER A 143 -30.39 -16.94 -13.53
CA SER A 143 -30.54 -16.91 -14.98
C SER A 143 -29.45 -17.74 -15.65
N THR A 144 -29.83 -18.54 -16.65
CA THR A 144 -28.93 -19.40 -17.43
C THR A 144 -29.09 -19.15 -18.92
N GLY A 145 -28.15 -19.64 -19.73
CA GLY A 145 -28.24 -19.59 -21.20
C GLY A 145 -28.30 -18.18 -21.79
N ILE A 146 -29.15 -17.99 -22.79
CA ILE A 146 -29.27 -16.74 -23.56
C ILE A 146 -29.75 -15.58 -22.68
N ALA A 147 -30.65 -15.85 -21.73
CA ALA A 147 -31.13 -14.82 -20.81
C ALA A 147 -29.98 -14.26 -19.95
N TYR A 148 -29.11 -15.13 -19.44
CA TYR A 148 -27.90 -14.70 -18.72
C TYR A 148 -27.00 -13.83 -19.60
N LEU A 149 -26.75 -14.26 -20.84
CA LEU A 149 -25.87 -13.57 -21.78
C LEU A 149 -26.44 -12.19 -22.18
N PHE A 150 -27.75 -12.11 -22.41
CA PHE A 150 -28.47 -10.87 -22.68
C PHE A 150 -28.34 -9.87 -21.53
N TRP A 151 -28.60 -10.30 -20.29
CA TRP A 151 -28.43 -9.44 -19.11
C TRP A 151 -26.97 -9.05 -18.89
N CYS A 152 -26.03 -9.93 -19.21
CA CYS A 152 -24.60 -9.61 -19.13
C CYS A 152 -24.22 -8.51 -20.12
N ILE A 153 -24.64 -8.60 -21.39
CA ILE A 153 -24.25 -7.63 -22.43
C ILE A 153 -24.98 -6.30 -22.21
N LEU A 154 -26.32 -6.32 -22.06
CA LEU A 154 -27.12 -5.11 -21.96
C LEU A 154 -26.76 -4.27 -20.73
N LEU A 155 -26.57 -4.92 -19.57
CA LEU A 155 -26.19 -4.22 -18.34
C LEU A 155 -24.67 -4.06 -18.20
N CYS A 156 -23.86 -4.49 -19.16
CA CYS A 156 -22.40 -4.35 -19.08
C CYS A 156 -21.96 -2.90 -18.85
N PRO A 157 -22.46 -1.89 -19.59
CA PRO A 157 -22.04 -0.50 -19.40
C PRO A 157 -22.36 0.03 -17.99
N LEU A 158 -23.58 -0.24 -17.50
CA LEU A 158 -24.00 0.16 -16.15
C LEU A 158 -23.19 -0.55 -15.06
N ARG A 159 -22.89 -1.84 -15.25
CA ARG A 159 -22.05 -2.62 -14.32
C ARG A 159 -20.60 -2.16 -14.35
N LEU A 160 -20.08 -1.78 -15.51
CA LEU A 160 -18.75 -1.19 -15.63
C LEU A 160 -18.71 0.14 -14.88
N MET A 161 -19.64 1.06 -15.14
CA MET A 161 -19.73 2.33 -14.41
C MET A 161 -19.83 2.13 -12.90
N TRP A 162 -20.64 1.16 -12.46
CA TRP A 162 -20.76 0.80 -11.05
C TRP A 162 -19.44 0.25 -10.48
N ALA A 163 -18.77 -0.65 -11.21
CA ALA A 163 -17.48 -1.20 -10.80
C ALA A 163 -16.40 -0.10 -10.73
N LEU A 164 -16.36 0.80 -11.70
CA LEU A 164 -15.48 1.96 -11.72
C LEU A 164 -15.75 2.85 -10.51
N GLY A 165 -17.02 3.22 -10.27
CA GLY A 165 -17.43 4.04 -9.13
C GLY A 165 -17.07 3.44 -7.77
N GLN A 166 -17.27 2.13 -7.59
CA GLN A 166 -16.90 1.43 -6.35
C GLN A 166 -15.40 1.37 -6.11
N ASN A 167 -14.59 1.40 -7.17
CA ASN A 167 -13.13 1.34 -7.06
C ASN A 167 -12.48 2.72 -7.08
N MET A 168 -13.22 3.82 -7.23
CA MET A 168 -12.63 5.17 -7.18
C MET A 168 -11.81 5.43 -5.92
N PRO A 169 -12.29 5.10 -4.69
CA PRO A 169 -11.49 5.28 -3.49
C PRO A 169 -10.21 4.42 -3.48
N THR A 170 -10.25 3.21 -4.09
CA THR A 170 -9.07 2.35 -4.25
C THR A 170 -7.98 3.03 -5.09
N ILE A 171 -8.34 3.77 -6.14
CA ILE A 171 -7.35 4.51 -6.95
C ILE A 171 -6.75 5.63 -6.13
N ILE A 172 -7.58 6.39 -5.40
CA ILE A 172 -7.11 7.49 -4.58
C ILE A 172 -6.15 6.97 -3.51
N ASP A 173 -6.48 5.83 -2.87
CA ASP A 173 -5.58 5.11 -1.96
C ASP A 173 -4.26 4.75 -2.63
N ALA A 174 -4.33 4.22 -3.85
CA ALA A 174 -3.18 3.84 -4.66
C ALA A 174 -2.27 5.03 -4.93
N VAL A 175 -2.82 6.15 -5.41
CA VAL A 175 -2.08 7.38 -5.72
C VAL A 175 -1.49 7.99 -4.46
N PHE A 176 -2.25 8.06 -3.37
CA PHE A 176 -1.76 8.62 -2.10
C PHE A 176 -0.60 7.81 -1.55
N MET A 177 -0.72 6.49 -1.52
CA MET A 177 0.36 5.64 -1.03
C MET A 177 1.56 5.65 -1.99
N ALA A 178 1.33 5.68 -3.30
CA ALA A 178 2.42 5.82 -4.28
C ALA A 178 3.19 7.12 -4.08
N ALA A 179 2.50 8.25 -3.89
CA ALA A 179 3.14 9.52 -3.56
C ALA A 179 3.99 9.40 -2.29
N ILE A 180 3.46 8.79 -1.23
CA ILE A 180 4.20 8.55 0.01
C ILE A 180 5.40 7.63 -0.22
N SER A 181 5.28 6.59 -1.03
CA SER A 181 6.37 5.67 -1.38
C SER A 181 7.48 6.34 -2.20
N ILE A 182 7.14 7.30 -3.06
CA ILE A 182 8.09 8.09 -3.85
C ILE A 182 8.72 9.21 -3.02
N ALA A 183 7.99 9.80 -2.06
CA ALA A 183 8.52 10.86 -1.19
C ALA A 183 9.30 10.33 0.01
N PHE A 184 8.96 9.16 0.54
CA PHE A 184 9.59 8.58 1.73
C PHE A 184 10.00 7.11 1.57
N PRO A 185 11.05 6.64 2.28
CA PRO A 185 11.47 5.24 2.23
C PRO A 185 10.37 4.29 2.72
N THR A 186 9.72 3.64 1.75
CA THR A 186 8.59 2.72 1.96
C THR A 186 8.91 1.38 1.33
N PHE A 187 8.64 0.31 2.06
CA PHE A 187 9.05 -1.05 1.69
C PHE A 187 7.89 -2.02 1.85
N SER A 188 7.91 -3.08 1.04
CA SER A 188 6.99 -4.19 1.15
C SER A 188 7.38 -5.07 2.35
N MET A 189 6.44 -5.21 3.27
CA MET A 189 6.58 -5.94 4.52
C MET A 189 5.51 -7.00 4.65
N LEU A 190 5.84 -8.04 5.40
CA LEU A 190 5.00 -9.17 5.72
C LEU A 190 4.61 -9.10 7.19
N HIS A 191 3.35 -9.35 7.49
CA HIS A 191 2.83 -9.46 8.85
C HIS A 191 2.09 -10.78 8.99
N GLY A 192 2.56 -11.67 9.87
CA GLY A 192 1.81 -12.87 10.20
C GLY A 192 0.55 -12.51 10.99
N THR A 193 -0.59 -13.09 10.62
CA THR A 193 -1.86 -12.91 11.35
C THR A 193 -2.43 -14.26 11.79
N SER A 194 -3.44 -14.24 12.67
CA SER A 194 -4.16 -15.46 13.06
C SER A 194 -5.18 -15.86 11.98
N SER A 195 -5.62 -17.11 11.98
CA SER A 195 -6.73 -17.58 11.13
C SER A 195 -7.99 -16.74 11.32
N ASP A 196 -8.27 -16.35 12.56
CA ASP A 196 -9.43 -15.53 12.91
C ASP A 196 -9.27 -14.09 12.41
N GLY A 197 -8.07 -13.53 12.52
CA GLY A 197 -7.72 -12.25 11.89
C GLY A 197 -7.91 -12.32 10.38
N ALA A 198 -7.39 -13.37 9.74
CA ALA A 198 -7.52 -13.59 8.31
C ALA A 198 -8.97 -13.80 7.84
N THR A 199 -9.82 -14.45 8.64
CA THR A 199 -11.24 -14.67 8.33
C THR A 199 -12.09 -13.43 8.59
N CYS A 200 -11.82 -12.68 9.66
CA CYS A 200 -12.43 -11.37 9.92
C CYS A 200 -12.01 -10.32 8.87
N THR A 201 -10.82 -10.50 8.30
CA THR A 201 -10.28 -9.72 7.19
C THR A 201 -10.53 -10.40 5.83
N SER A 202 -11.32 -11.46 5.72
CA SER A 202 -11.73 -12.03 4.42
C SER A 202 -13.24 -12.22 4.26
N LYS A 203 -14.01 -12.11 5.34
CA LYS A 203 -15.47 -12.05 5.32
C LYS A 203 -15.94 -10.59 5.42
N LYS A 204 -17.00 -10.30 4.67
CA LYS A 204 -17.71 -9.00 4.67
C LYS A 204 -17.99 -8.61 6.13
N ALA A 205 -17.33 -7.58 6.64
CA ALA A 205 -17.68 -6.98 7.92
C ALA A 205 -19.18 -6.69 7.88
N SER A 206 -19.95 -7.46 8.66
CA SER A 206 -21.38 -7.27 8.76
C SER A 206 -21.61 -5.92 9.41
N LEU A 207 -22.48 -5.09 8.81
CA LEU A 207 -22.96 -3.82 9.39
C LEU A 207 -23.47 -3.95 10.84
N ARG A 208 -23.72 -5.18 11.32
CA ARG A 208 -24.20 -5.50 12.67
C ARG A 208 -23.11 -5.69 13.72
N THR A 209 -21.82 -5.76 13.36
CA THR A 209 -20.73 -5.93 14.35
C THR A 209 -19.65 -4.87 14.12
N PRO A 210 -19.82 -3.66 14.67
CA PRO A 210 -18.90 -2.54 14.47
C PRO A 210 -17.50 -2.76 15.08
N ASN A 211 -17.35 -3.78 15.93
CA ASN A 211 -16.17 -3.99 16.78
C ASN A 211 -15.28 -5.18 16.37
N VAL A 212 -15.38 -5.70 15.15
CA VAL A 212 -14.53 -6.82 14.75
C VAL A 212 -13.25 -6.30 14.12
N VAL A 213 -12.21 -6.31 14.94
CA VAL A 213 -10.75 -6.24 14.69
C VAL A 213 -10.28 -6.38 13.25
N GLY A 214 -10.88 -7.25 12.44
CA GLY A 214 -10.55 -7.43 11.02
C GLY A 214 -10.85 -6.22 10.11
N GLY A 215 -11.85 -5.40 10.40
CA GLY A 215 -12.24 -4.26 9.56
C GLY A 215 -11.25 -3.09 9.58
N ASN A 216 -10.68 -2.82 10.75
CA ASN A 216 -9.72 -1.73 10.94
C ASN A 216 -8.28 -2.14 10.55
N VAL A 217 -7.91 -3.41 10.74
CA VAL A 217 -6.61 -3.96 10.33
C VAL A 217 -6.51 -4.09 8.79
N ALA A 218 -7.60 -4.46 8.13
CA ALA A 218 -7.66 -4.58 6.66
C ALA A 218 -7.61 -3.23 5.92
N GLY A 219 -8.13 -2.17 6.51
CA GLY A 219 -8.07 -0.81 5.94
C GLY A 219 -6.69 -0.14 6.05
N GLY A 220 -5.66 -0.85 6.53
CA GLY A 220 -4.33 -0.29 6.81
C GLY A 220 -4.31 0.69 7.97
N ASN A 221 -5.43 0.87 8.67
CA ASN A 221 -5.66 1.93 9.64
C ASN A 221 -5.59 1.43 11.09
N ALA A 222 -5.21 0.18 11.33
CA ALA A 222 -5.03 -0.32 12.68
C ALA A 222 -4.01 -1.45 12.81
N ALA A 223 -3.24 -1.38 13.88
CA ALA A 223 -2.53 -2.51 14.46
C ALA A 223 -3.08 -2.78 15.86
N GLY A 224 -2.96 -4.03 16.31
CA GLY A 224 -3.52 -4.49 17.59
C GLY A 224 -3.06 -3.72 18.83
N SER A 225 -3.70 -4.03 19.95
CA SER A 225 -3.77 -3.28 21.22
C SER A 225 -2.45 -2.98 21.97
N ASN A 226 -1.28 -3.35 21.43
CA ASN A 226 -0.02 -3.33 22.18
C ASN A 226 0.90 -2.15 21.82
N ASN A 227 0.36 -1.04 21.28
CA ASN A 227 1.13 0.11 20.76
C ASN A 227 2.20 -0.23 19.71
N ILE A 228 2.29 -1.47 19.21
CA ILE A 228 3.37 -1.95 18.35
C ILE A 228 2.80 -2.83 17.22
N THR A 229 3.19 -2.54 15.98
CA THR A 229 2.92 -3.41 14.82
C THR A 229 4.16 -4.17 14.40
N TYR A 230 4.05 -5.49 14.30
CA TYR A 230 5.17 -6.39 13.99
C TYR A 230 5.23 -6.67 12.49
N PHE A 231 6.38 -6.48 11.87
CA PHE A 231 6.61 -6.73 10.46
C PHE A 231 7.89 -7.55 10.26
N SER A 232 7.95 -8.27 9.15
CA SER A 232 9.13 -8.97 8.68
C SER A 232 9.28 -8.82 7.17
N ARG A 233 10.50 -9.01 6.67
CA ARG A 233 10.79 -9.10 5.23
C ARG A 233 10.97 -10.55 4.77
N ASN A 234 10.96 -11.49 5.72
CA ASN A 234 11.15 -12.91 5.46
C ASN A 234 9.84 -13.65 5.74
N ILE A 235 9.40 -14.44 4.76
CA ILE A 235 8.20 -15.30 4.89
C ILE A 235 8.33 -16.24 6.09
N ARG A 236 9.52 -16.79 6.37
CA ARG A 236 9.73 -17.69 7.52
C ARG A 236 9.44 -17.01 8.85
N ALA A 237 9.91 -15.78 9.01
CA ALA A 237 9.69 -15.00 10.23
C ALA A 237 8.24 -14.55 10.34
N ALA A 238 7.61 -14.16 9.22
CA ALA A 238 6.18 -13.86 9.20
C ALA A 238 5.33 -15.11 9.55
N LYS A 239 5.69 -16.30 9.07
CA LYS A 239 5.01 -17.57 9.42
C LYS A 239 5.03 -17.86 10.91
N GLN A 240 6.13 -17.59 11.60
CA GLN A 240 6.23 -17.80 13.05
C GLN A 240 5.35 -16.85 13.86
N GLN A 241 4.88 -15.76 13.26
CA GLN A 241 3.90 -14.84 13.84
C GLN A 241 2.45 -15.26 13.55
N THR A 242 2.22 -16.31 12.75
CA THR A 242 0.88 -16.76 12.38
C THR A 242 0.35 -17.85 13.31
N THR A 243 -0.97 -17.84 13.51
CA THR A 243 -1.71 -19.03 13.95
C THR A 243 -2.15 -19.79 12.70
N SER A 244 -1.45 -20.87 12.38
CA SER A 244 -1.71 -21.70 11.19
C SER A 244 -3.03 -22.46 11.31
N PHE A 245 -3.67 -22.76 10.18
CA PHE A 245 -4.89 -23.58 10.13
C PHE A 245 -4.83 -24.59 8.99
N LEU A 246 -5.62 -25.67 9.08
CA LEU A 246 -5.78 -26.65 8.01
C LEU A 246 -6.87 -26.19 7.04
N ASN A 247 -6.64 -26.34 5.74
CA ASN A 247 -7.68 -26.15 4.71
C ASN A 247 -8.47 -27.45 4.46
N ASP A 248 -9.50 -27.36 3.61
CA ASP A 248 -10.33 -28.50 3.20
C ASP A 248 -9.53 -29.62 2.49
N GLN A 249 -8.31 -29.32 2.03
CA GLN A 249 -7.37 -30.27 1.43
C GLN A 249 -6.34 -30.82 2.43
N GLN A 250 -6.55 -30.61 3.73
CA GLN A 250 -5.66 -31.02 4.84
C GLN A 250 -4.24 -30.40 4.79
N GLU A 251 -4.05 -29.29 4.10
CA GLU A 251 -2.77 -28.57 4.08
C GLU A 251 -2.73 -27.46 5.13
N ILE A 252 -1.59 -27.32 5.82
CA ILE A 252 -1.36 -26.21 6.76
C ILE A 252 -1.13 -24.91 5.97
N ILE A 253 -1.98 -23.91 6.23
CA ILE A 253 -1.94 -22.57 5.66
C ILE A 253 -1.55 -21.55 6.73
N HIS A 254 -0.60 -20.68 6.36
CA HIS A 254 -0.21 -19.50 7.12
C HIS A 254 -0.75 -18.24 6.44
N PRO A 255 -1.67 -17.50 7.08
CA PRO A 255 -2.15 -16.23 6.56
C PRO A 255 -1.16 -15.10 6.85
N ILE A 256 -0.66 -14.46 5.80
CA ILE A 256 0.34 -13.39 5.89
C ILE A 256 -0.18 -12.15 5.17
N ILE A 257 -0.25 -11.02 5.85
CA ILE A 257 -0.61 -9.74 5.24
C ILE A 257 0.63 -9.16 4.56
N LEU A 258 0.51 -8.84 3.27
CA LEU A 258 1.45 -8.01 2.55
C LEU A 258 1.05 -6.54 2.72
N ALA A 259 1.98 -5.70 3.16
CA ALA A 259 1.75 -4.28 3.39
C ALA A 259 2.88 -3.42 2.85
N ARG A 260 2.58 -2.17 2.53
CA ARG A 260 3.55 -1.11 2.20
C ARG A 260 3.76 -0.28 3.43
N VAL A 261 4.99 -0.22 3.92
CA VAL A 261 5.31 0.34 5.23
C VAL A 261 6.48 1.31 5.13
N ASN A 262 6.24 2.53 5.58
CA ASN A 262 7.18 3.63 5.66
C ASN A 262 7.97 3.55 6.97
N PHE A 263 9.28 3.39 6.81
CA PHE A 263 10.25 3.32 7.91
C PHE A 263 11.10 4.59 8.03
N GLY A 264 10.55 5.73 7.61
CA GLY A 264 11.17 7.04 7.87
C GLY A 264 11.49 7.19 9.35
N PHE A 265 12.73 7.60 9.65
CA PHE A 265 13.27 7.70 11.01
C PHE A 265 13.37 6.36 11.76
N LEU A 266 13.59 5.25 11.04
CA LEU A 266 13.91 3.94 11.63
C LEU A 266 15.14 4.03 12.54
N ARG A 267 15.05 3.37 13.70
CA ARG A 267 16.19 3.14 14.57
C ARG A 267 16.54 1.66 14.67
N ASN A 268 17.83 1.38 14.59
CA ASN A 268 18.36 0.02 14.69
C ASN A 268 18.68 -0.26 16.17
N PHE A 269 18.28 -1.44 16.65
CA PHE A 269 18.50 -1.93 18.01
C PHE A 269 19.05 -3.36 17.96
N GLY A 270 19.88 -3.75 18.94
CA GLY A 270 20.39 -5.13 19.02
C GLY A 270 19.38 -6.13 19.58
N ALA A 271 18.39 -5.67 20.35
CA ALA A 271 17.44 -6.53 21.06
C ALA A 271 16.07 -5.85 21.27
N GLN A 272 15.03 -6.68 21.44
CA GLN A 272 13.62 -6.30 21.61
C GLN A 272 13.30 -5.38 22.82
N PRO A 273 13.99 -5.43 23.98
CA PRO A 273 13.57 -4.64 25.16
C PRO A 273 13.90 -3.14 25.11
N VAL A 274 14.83 -2.70 24.26
CA VAL A 274 15.31 -1.30 24.25
C VAL A 274 14.37 -0.37 23.47
N ALA A 275 13.60 -0.90 22.52
CA ALA A 275 12.68 -0.12 21.70
C ALA A 275 11.46 0.41 22.48
N GLN A 276 11.03 -0.29 23.53
CA GLN A 276 9.90 0.13 24.39
C GLN A 276 10.32 1.15 25.46
N ALA A 277 11.59 1.15 25.86
CA ALA A 277 12.10 2.01 26.94
C ALA A 277 12.53 3.41 26.47
N THR A 278 12.67 3.65 25.15
CA THR A 278 13.12 4.95 24.65
C THR A 278 11.96 5.95 24.53
N SER A 279 12.00 7.01 25.35
CA SER A 279 11.08 8.17 25.37
C SER A 279 11.20 9.12 24.16
N LEU A 280 12.00 8.76 23.15
CA LEU A 280 12.22 9.58 21.96
C LEU A 280 11.13 9.31 20.91
N PRO A 281 10.80 10.28 20.03
CA PRO A 281 9.79 10.16 18.97
C PRO A 281 10.26 9.23 17.83
N SER A 282 10.60 8.01 18.18
CA SER A 282 11.01 6.96 17.25
C SER A 282 9.75 6.20 16.87
N PHE A 283 9.23 6.43 15.68
CA PHE A 283 8.01 5.80 15.21
C PHE A 283 8.24 4.40 14.63
N ALA A 284 9.51 4.01 14.44
CA ALA A 284 9.86 2.68 13.97
C ALA A 284 11.22 2.17 14.49
N ALA A 285 11.31 0.85 14.67
CA ALA A 285 12.50 0.16 15.16
C ALA A 285 12.80 -1.10 14.32
N GLU A 286 14.08 -1.41 14.10
CA GLU A 286 14.53 -2.73 13.63
C GLU A 286 15.41 -3.39 14.69
N PHE A 287 15.36 -4.72 14.78
CA PHE A 287 16.22 -5.47 15.68
C PHE A 287 16.43 -6.91 15.21
N TRP A 288 17.53 -7.51 15.67
CA TRP A 288 17.86 -8.90 15.34
C TRP A 288 17.13 -9.86 16.28
N GLN A 289 16.45 -10.85 15.71
CA GLN A 289 15.78 -11.93 16.44
C GLN A 289 16.63 -13.20 16.34
N GLU A 290 17.28 -13.60 17.44
CA GLU A 290 18.14 -14.78 17.47
C GLU A 290 17.39 -16.07 17.18
N ASP A 291 16.22 -16.25 17.79
CA ASP A 291 15.41 -17.47 17.69
C ASP A 291 15.02 -17.79 16.24
N ILE A 292 14.82 -16.73 15.45
CA ILE A 292 14.35 -16.79 14.06
C ILE A 292 15.51 -16.59 13.07
N LYS A 293 16.67 -16.13 13.56
CA LYS A 293 17.82 -15.68 12.77
C LYS A 293 17.40 -14.70 11.67
N SER A 294 16.56 -13.73 12.03
CA SER A 294 16.01 -12.73 11.09
C SER A 294 15.89 -11.35 11.75
N TRP A 295 15.90 -10.30 10.93
CA TRP A 295 15.51 -8.96 11.37
C TRP A 295 13.99 -8.89 11.55
N GLY A 296 13.56 -8.27 12.65
CA GLY A 296 12.19 -7.87 12.91
C GLY A 296 12.03 -6.35 12.87
N TYR A 297 10.86 -5.90 12.43
CA TYR A 297 10.57 -4.49 12.24
C TYR A 297 9.31 -4.10 13.00
N TYR A 298 9.35 -2.94 13.66
CA TYR A 298 8.25 -2.42 14.43
C TYR A 298 7.87 -1.01 14.02
N LEU A 299 6.57 -0.76 13.96
CA LEU A 299 6.03 0.59 14.10
C LEU A 299 5.59 0.78 15.55
N ILE A 300 6.07 1.85 16.17
CA ILE A 300 5.73 2.24 17.54
C ILE A 300 4.68 3.33 17.46
N HIS A 301 3.54 3.08 18.10
CA HIS A 301 2.42 4.02 18.17
C HIS A 301 2.41 4.70 19.53
N SER A 302 2.13 6.00 19.55
CA SER A 302 1.84 6.72 20.79
C SER A 302 0.56 6.17 21.41
N LYS A 303 0.51 6.07 22.75
CA LYS A 303 -0.70 5.63 23.49
C LYS A 303 -1.95 6.32 22.93
N PRO A 304 -3.08 5.58 22.76
CA PRO A 304 -4.30 6.18 22.29
C PRO A 304 -4.73 7.27 23.28
N THR A 305 -5.17 8.42 22.76
CA THR A 305 -5.78 9.46 23.60
C THR A 305 -7.04 8.87 24.26
N LYS A 306 -7.50 9.44 25.39
CA LYS A 306 -8.65 8.92 26.18
C LYS A 306 -9.94 8.65 25.37
N ASN A 307 -10.06 9.18 24.15
CA ASN A 307 -11.22 9.03 23.26
C ASN A 307 -10.93 8.19 22.00
N ALA A 308 -9.73 7.62 21.85
CA ALA A 308 -9.39 6.73 20.75
C ALA A 308 -9.69 5.28 21.15
N ASP A 309 -10.17 4.47 20.22
CA ASP A 309 -10.40 3.04 20.45
C ASP A 309 -9.08 2.41 20.94
N PRO A 310 -9.05 1.85 22.17
CA PRO A 310 -7.82 1.33 22.78
C PRO A 310 -7.23 0.14 22.00
N ASN A 311 -7.98 -0.41 21.03
CA ASN A 311 -7.59 -1.60 20.29
C ASN A 311 -6.97 -1.30 18.90
N PHE A 312 -6.99 -0.05 18.41
CA PHE A 312 -6.62 0.26 17.02
C PHE A 312 -5.87 1.59 16.82
N TYR A 313 -4.71 1.52 16.17
CA TYR A 313 -3.88 2.70 15.84
C TYR A 313 -3.91 3.08 14.35
N ARG A 314 -4.43 4.28 14.04
CA ARG A 314 -4.40 4.85 12.68
C ARG A 314 -3.03 5.42 12.36
N SER A 315 -2.43 4.93 11.27
CA SER A 315 -1.12 5.39 10.80
C SER A 315 -1.11 5.61 9.29
N TRP A 316 -0.59 6.75 8.86
CA TRP A 316 -0.30 7.03 7.45
C TRP A 316 0.93 6.25 6.96
N ARG A 317 1.67 5.60 7.85
CA ARG A 317 2.92 4.94 7.51
C ARG A 317 2.72 3.55 6.92
N MET A 318 1.53 2.97 7.00
CA MET A 318 1.30 1.62 6.52
C MET A 318 0.00 1.52 5.75
N ARG A 319 0.01 0.70 4.70
CA ARG A 319 -1.18 0.31 3.97
C ARG A 319 -1.09 -1.16 3.60
N ALA A 320 -2.11 -1.92 3.97
CA ALA A 320 -2.18 -3.32 3.59
C ALA A 320 -2.52 -3.44 2.10
N ILE A 321 -1.84 -4.33 1.39
CA ILE A 321 -2.08 -4.64 -0.02
C ILE A 321 -3.06 -5.80 -0.15
N GLY A 322 -2.79 -6.90 0.53
CA GLY A 322 -3.50 -8.16 0.35
C GLY A 322 -3.10 -9.23 1.35
N LEU A 323 -3.85 -10.33 1.33
CA LEU A 323 -3.60 -11.52 2.13
C LEU A 323 -2.91 -12.58 1.27
N MET A 324 -1.71 -12.98 1.65
CA MET A 324 -1.00 -14.12 1.10
C MET A 324 -1.33 -15.35 1.93
N GLN A 325 -1.82 -16.40 1.27
CA GLN A 325 -1.96 -17.72 1.89
C GLN A 325 -0.76 -18.56 1.53
N VAL A 326 0.15 -18.77 2.49
CA VAL A 326 1.38 -19.52 2.27
C VAL A 326 1.23 -20.93 2.81
N LYS A 327 1.40 -21.93 1.94
CA LYS A 327 1.36 -23.34 2.31
C LYS A 327 2.64 -23.76 3.04
N HIS A 328 2.59 -24.88 3.76
CA HIS A 328 3.67 -25.38 4.61
C HIS A 328 5.01 -25.60 3.88
N LYS A 329 4.98 -26.05 2.62
CA LYS A 329 6.20 -26.21 1.80
C LYS A 329 6.73 -24.84 1.37
N ASN A 330 8.04 -24.75 1.08
CA ASN A 330 8.77 -23.57 0.57
C ASN A 330 8.25 -23.03 -0.80
N GLN A 331 7.00 -23.30 -1.14
CA GLN A 331 6.37 -22.84 -2.37
C GLN A 331 6.02 -21.37 -2.24
N THR A 332 6.59 -20.59 -3.16
CA THR A 332 6.28 -19.18 -3.44
C THR A 332 4.95 -19.00 -4.17
N ASN A 333 4.27 -20.09 -4.53
CA ASN A 333 2.94 -20.09 -5.14
C ASN A 333 1.84 -19.79 -4.10
N SER A 334 2.02 -18.73 -3.32
CA SER A 334 0.95 -18.16 -2.50
C SER A 334 0.02 -17.36 -3.40
N HIS A 335 -1.30 -17.55 -3.27
CA HIS A 335 -2.26 -16.68 -3.91
C HIS A 335 -2.41 -15.39 -3.07
N LEU A 336 -2.38 -14.23 -3.72
CA LEU A 336 -2.66 -12.94 -3.09
C LEU A 336 -4.16 -12.65 -3.21
N THR A 337 -4.87 -12.56 -2.10
CA THR A 337 -6.31 -12.23 -2.06
C THR A 337 -6.56 -10.89 -1.41
N GLN A 338 -7.75 -10.33 -1.65
CA GLN A 338 -8.18 -9.08 -1.05
C GLN A 338 -8.36 -9.23 0.47
N LEU A 339 -7.97 -8.18 1.20
CA LEU A 339 -8.33 -7.99 2.60
C LEU A 339 -9.73 -7.36 2.66
N TRP A 340 -10.72 -8.11 3.11
CA TRP A 340 -12.08 -7.68 3.41
C TRP A 340 -12.17 -7.00 4.78
N GLY A 341 -11.78 -5.73 4.82
CA GLY A 341 -12.36 -4.74 5.71
C GLY A 341 -12.84 -3.60 4.84
N GLY A 342 -14.10 -3.73 4.41
CA GLY A 342 -14.71 -2.75 3.52
C GLY A 342 -14.83 -1.40 4.21
N GLN A 343 -14.47 -0.35 3.48
CA GLN A 343 -14.75 1.08 3.74
C GLN A 343 -13.76 1.87 4.59
N ALA A 344 -12.75 1.27 5.22
CA ALA A 344 -11.65 2.01 5.83
C ALA A 344 -10.55 2.31 4.79
N HIS A 345 -10.91 3.03 3.72
CA HIS A 345 -9.95 3.46 2.71
C HIS A 345 -8.85 4.34 3.34
N TYR A 346 -7.64 4.19 2.84
CA TYR A 346 -6.49 4.95 3.29
C TYR A 346 -6.72 6.47 3.12
N CYS A 347 -7.43 6.88 2.08
CA CYS A 347 -7.74 8.25 1.71
C CYS A 347 -8.81 8.92 2.58
N PHE A 348 -9.60 8.15 3.35
CA PHE A 348 -10.64 8.71 4.23
C PHE A 348 -10.12 9.14 5.62
N ASN A 349 -8.80 9.21 5.77
CA ASN A 349 -8.15 9.70 6.97
C ASN A 349 -7.43 11.03 6.66
N GLY A 350 -7.82 12.11 7.35
CA GLY A 350 -7.25 13.44 7.13
C GLY A 350 -5.72 13.49 7.30
N LYS A 351 -5.14 12.67 8.20
CA LYS A 351 -3.67 12.57 8.34
C LYS A 351 -3.04 11.98 7.07
N ASN A 352 -3.68 11.00 6.47
CA ASN A 352 -3.18 10.33 5.27
C ASN A 352 -3.28 11.27 4.05
N VAL A 353 -4.37 12.03 3.93
CA VAL A 353 -4.55 13.09 2.91
C VAL A 353 -3.46 14.15 3.05
N LEU A 354 -3.24 14.68 4.27
CA LEU A 354 -2.21 15.67 4.53
C LEU A 354 -0.82 15.15 4.17
N MET A 355 -0.50 13.91 4.58
CA MET A 355 0.81 13.32 4.27
C MET A 355 0.98 13.02 2.78
N ALA A 356 -0.08 12.68 2.05
CA ALA A 356 -0.05 12.57 0.60
C ALA A 356 0.20 13.92 -0.08
N ALA A 357 -0.40 15.01 0.43
CA ALA A 357 -0.15 16.37 -0.07
C ALA A 357 1.30 16.80 0.19
N ILE A 358 1.82 16.57 1.40
CA ILE A 358 3.24 16.81 1.73
C ILE A 358 4.15 15.98 0.82
N ALA A 359 3.83 14.71 0.62
CA ALA A 359 4.57 13.84 -0.30
C ALA A 359 4.57 14.39 -1.73
N GLY A 360 3.42 14.86 -2.23
CA GLY A 360 3.31 15.52 -3.52
C GLY A 360 4.22 16.74 -3.65
N ALA A 361 4.24 17.61 -2.64
CA ALA A 361 5.13 18.78 -2.62
C ALA A 361 6.62 18.37 -2.65
N VAL A 362 6.99 17.33 -1.89
CA VAL A 362 8.35 16.77 -1.89
C VAL A 362 8.73 16.23 -3.28
N ILE A 363 7.82 15.52 -3.96
CA ILE A 363 8.04 15.00 -5.31
C ILE A 363 8.25 16.14 -6.31
N VAL A 364 7.40 17.18 -6.27
CA VAL A 364 7.54 18.36 -7.13
C VAL A 364 8.90 19.03 -6.89
N GLY A 365 9.28 19.24 -5.63
CA GLY A 365 10.60 19.79 -5.29
C GLY A 365 11.77 18.96 -5.84
N GLN A 366 11.67 17.63 -5.77
CA GLN A 366 12.68 16.73 -6.33
C GLN A 366 12.76 16.81 -7.85
N LEU A 367 11.61 16.79 -8.53
CA LEU A 367 11.57 16.91 -9.98
C LEU A 367 12.15 18.25 -10.44
N SER A 368 11.82 19.35 -9.76
CA SER A 368 12.41 20.66 -10.04
C SER A 368 13.93 20.66 -9.86
N LEU A 369 14.45 20.03 -8.80
CA LEU A 369 15.90 19.88 -8.61
C LEU A 369 16.54 19.05 -9.74
N PHE A 370 15.93 17.93 -10.15
CA PHE A 370 16.44 17.12 -11.24
C PHE A 370 16.44 17.88 -12.57
N VAL A 371 15.36 18.58 -12.90
CA VAL A 371 15.25 19.37 -14.14
C VAL A 371 16.32 20.47 -14.18
N ASN A 372 16.56 21.14 -13.05
CA ASN A 372 17.57 22.20 -12.96
C ASN A 372 19.02 21.66 -12.97
N LEU A 373 19.22 20.38 -12.68
CA LEU A 373 20.54 19.72 -12.75
C LEU A 373 20.82 19.10 -14.13
N LEU A 374 19.82 18.97 -14.99
CA LEU A 374 20.05 18.56 -16.38
C LEU A 374 20.77 19.71 -17.10
N PRO A 375 21.88 19.43 -17.79
CA PRO A 375 22.54 20.45 -18.59
C PRO A 375 21.53 21.00 -19.60
N THR A 376 21.35 22.33 -19.62
CA THR A 376 20.59 22.98 -20.68
C THR A 376 21.21 22.52 -22.01
N PRO A 377 20.42 21.92 -22.92
CA PRO A 377 20.96 21.54 -24.21
C PRO A 377 21.54 22.81 -24.83
N ALA A 378 22.85 22.82 -25.05
CA ALA A 378 23.48 23.90 -25.79
C ALA A 378 22.81 23.90 -27.16
N ILE A 379 21.99 24.93 -27.41
CA ILE A 379 21.42 25.16 -28.72
C ILE A 379 22.62 25.55 -29.59
N LEU A 380 23.12 24.57 -30.35
CA LEU A 380 24.14 24.75 -31.38
C LEU A 380 23.50 25.27 -32.67
#